data_AF-A0AAV1HS63-F1
#
_entry.id   AF-A0AAV1HS63-F1
#
_cell.length_a   1.000
_cell.length_b   1.000
_cell.length_c   1.000
_cell.angle_alpha   90.00
_cell.angle_beta   90.00
_cell.angle_gamma   90.00
#
_symmetry.space_group_name_H-M   'P 1'
#
loop_
_entity.id
_entity.type
_entity.pdbx_description
1 polymer ?
#
loop_
_entity_poly.entity_id
_entity_poly.type
_entity_poly.pdbx_seq_one_letter_code
_entity_poly.pdbx_strand_id
1 'polypeptide(L)'
;MSSEPLTGRETTSATNMTVYDETSTTMRVSWEEANGATGYILLYKPINSSEPQPVGEVHAGGDVTNVLLENLIPNTAYAFRLYVLRREDAIQRLEGTGVTRA
;
A
#
# COMPACT_ATOMS: atom_id res chain seq x y z
N MET A 1 -19.12 -25.04 21.38
CA MET A 1 -17.92 -24.21 21.55
C MET A 1 -17.28 -24.05 20.17
N SER A 2 -17.81 -23.15 19.35
CA SER A 2 -17.26 -22.85 18.01
C SER A 2 -16.38 -21.63 18.10
N SER A 3 -15.10 -21.78 17.76
CA SER A 3 -14.26 -20.65 17.37
C SER A 3 -13.87 -20.89 15.92
N GLU A 4 -14.58 -20.24 15.02
CA GLU A 4 -14.15 -20.09 13.64
C GLU A 4 -12.98 -19.10 13.61
N PRO A 5 -11.84 -19.43 12.97
CA PRO A 5 -10.79 -18.46 12.76
C PRO A 5 -11.29 -17.43 11.73
N LEU A 6 -11.31 -16.16 12.13
CA LEU A 6 -11.61 -15.04 11.25
C LEU A 6 -10.48 -14.93 10.21
N THR A 7 -10.62 -15.67 9.12
CA THR A 7 -9.86 -15.39 7.89
C THR A 7 -10.49 -14.13 7.31
N GLY A 8 -10.02 -12.98 7.78
CA GLY A 8 -10.39 -11.66 7.28
C GLY A 8 -9.89 -11.50 5.85
N ARG A 9 -10.63 -12.04 4.89
CA ARG A 9 -10.42 -11.75 3.47
C ARG A 9 -11.03 -10.37 3.18
N GLU A 10 -10.35 -9.32 3.61
CA GLU A 10 -10.69 -7.95 3.22
C GLU A 10 -10.22 -7.71 1.79
N THR A 11 -11.02 -8.18 0.82
CA THR A 11 -10.84 -7.86 -0.60
C THR A 11 -11.32 -6.42 -0.85
N THR A 12 -10.41 -5.46 -0.81
CA THR A 12 -10.66 -4.13 -1.39
C THR A 12 -9.66 -3.85 -2.50
N SER A 13 -10.11 -4.14 -3.73
CA SER A 13 -9.61 -3.65 -5.02
C SER A 13 -8.16 -3.98 -5.42
N ALA A 14 -8.09 -4.97 -6.32
CA ALA A 14 -7.10 -5.18 -7.39
C ALA A 14 -5.69 -5.65 -7.07
N THR A 15 -5.33 -5.86 -5.80
CA THR A 15 -3.99 -6.38 -5.46
C THR A 15 -4.10 -7.29 -4.25
N ASN A 16 -4.05 -8.62 -4.45
CA ASN A 16 -4.25 -9.61 -3.40
C ASN A 16 -3.09 -9.55 -2.38
N MET A 17 -3.25 -8.76 -1.31
CA MET A 17 -2.21 -8.53 -0.33
C MET A 17 -2.21 -9.63 0.74
N THR A 18 -1.04 -10.18 1.04
CA THR A 18 -0.82 -11.25 2.01
C THR A 18 0.30 -10.84 2.96
N VAL A 19 0.09 -11.05 4.26
CA VAL A 19 1.11 -10.86 5.31
C VAL A 19 1.62 -12.24 5.74
N TYR A 20 2.93 -12.39 5.89
CA TYR A 20 3.58 -13.65 6.26
C TYR A 20 4.94 -13.40 6.94
N ASP A 21 5.60 -14.46 7.41
CA ASP A 21 6.88 -14.39 8.16
C ASP A 21 6.83 -13.38 9.32
N GLU A 22 5.73 -13.37 10.07
CA GLU A 22 5.52 -12.49 11.21
C GLU A 22 6.38 -12.91 12.41
N THR A 23 7.15 -11.97 12.94
CA THR A 23 7.91 -12.10 14.19
C THR A 23 7.46 -11.01 15.17
N SER A 24 8.09 -10.96 16.35
CA SER A 24 7.80 -9.91 17.33
C SER A 24 8.11 -8.50 16.82
N THR A 25 9.01 -8.32 15.85
CA THR A 25 9.46 -6.99 15.39
C THR A 25 9.55 -6.86 13.87
N THR A 26 9.18 -7.89 13.11
CA THR A 26 9.26 -7.90 11.65
C THR A 26 8.06 -8.58 11.03
N MET A 27 7.67 -8.17 9.84
CA MET A 27 6.61 -8.83 9.04
C MET A 27 6.95 -8.69 7.56
N ARG A 28 6.62 -9.69 6.75
CA ARG A 28 6.64 -9.55 5.30
C ARG A 28 5.25 -9.30 4.76
N VAL A 29 5.17 -8.36 3.84
CA VAL A 29 3.93 -8.04 3.13
C VAL A 29 4.19 -8.22 1.65
N SER A 30 3.40 -9.08 1.00
CA SER A 30 3.41 -9.26 -0.45
C SER A 30 2.06 -8.91 -1.06
N TRP A 31 2.06 -8.57 -2.33
CA TRP A 31 0.86 -8.25 -3.12
C TRP A 31 1.03 -8.72 -4.56
N GLU A 32 -0.06 -8.91 -5.28
CA GLU A 32 0.00 -9.23 -6.72
C GLU A 32 0.50 -8.03 -7.54
N GLU A 33 1.20 -8.25 -8.65
CA GLU A 33 1.63 -7.12 -9.49
C GLU A 33 0.41 -6.47 -10.16
N ALA A 34 0.24 -5.15 -9.99
CA ALA A 34 -0.81 -4.40 -10.66
C ALA A 34 -0.36 -3.99 -12.06
N ASN A 35 -1.19 -4.27 -13.08
CA ASN A 35 -0.88 -3.88 -14.45
C ASN A 35 -0.73 -2.36 -14.59
N GLY A 36 0.34 -1.92 -15.25
CA GLY A 36 0.65 -0.50 -15.46
C GLY A 36 1.18 0.22 -14.22
N ALA A 37 1.50 -0.49 -13.13
CA ALA A 37 2.14 0.09 -11.96
C ALA A 37 3.55 0.58 -12.29
N THR A 38 3.83 1.83 -11.95
CA THR A 38 5.19 2.39 -11.92
C THR A 38 5.82 2.34 -10.53
N GLY A 39 5.03 2.01 -9.51
CA GLY A 39 5.49 1.89 -8.13
C GLY A 39 4.36 1.54 -7.19
N TYR A 40 4.71 1.30 -5.93
CA TYR A 40 3.76 1.08 -4.85
C TYR A 40 4.14 1.89 -3.62
N ILE A 41 3.14 2.26 -2.83
CA ILE A 41 3.30 2.86 -1.52
C ILE A 41 2.55 1.98 -0.52
N LEU A 42 3.26 1.34 0.40
CA LEU A 42 2.68 0.58 1.49
C LEU A 42 2.68 1.43 2.76
N LEU A 43 1.50 1.76 3.25
CA LEU A 43 1.29 2.40 4.55
C LEU A 43 0.96 1.35 5.59
N TYR A 44 1.57 1.46 6.77
CA TYR A 44 1.28 0.61 7.91
C TYR A 44 1.15 1.44 9.19
N LYS A 45 0.19 1.08 10.03
CA LYS A 45 0.01 1.76 11.33
C LYS A 45 -0.54 0.80 12.38
N PRO A 46 -0.16 0.98 13.65
CA PRO A 46 -0.70 0.16 14.72
C PRO A 46 -2.17 0.52 14.97
N ILE A 47 -3.01 -0.49 15.19
CA ILE A 47 -4.47 -0.34 15.38
C ILE A 47 -4.94 -0.64 16.79
N ASN A 48 -4.12 -1.29 17.60
CA ASN A 48 -4.39 -1.60 19.00
C ASN A 48 -3.64 -0.64 19.95
N SER A 49 -3.08 0.46 19.45
CA SER A 49 -2.48 1.51 20.27
C SER A 49 -3.53 2.50 20.74
N SER A 50 -3.49 2.88 22.02
CA SER A 50 -4.38 3.89 22.60
C SER A 50 -4.04 5.32 22.17
N GLU A 51 -2.83 5.53 21.64
CA GLU A 51 -2.36 6.81 21.14
C GLU A 51 -2.23 6.79 19.60
N PRO A 52 -2.45 7.94 18.93
CA PRO A 52 -2.16 8.05 17.50
C PRO A 52 -0.66 7.89 17.27
N GLN A 53 -0.27 6.78 16.69
CA GLN A 53 1.12 6.51 16.30
C GLN A 53 1.38 7.02 14.87
N PRO A 54 2.63 7.41 14.56
CA PRO A 54 3.00 7.78 13.21
C PRO A 54 2.75 6.62 12.24
N VAL A 55 2.23 6.96 11.06
CA VAL A 55 2.06 6.02 9.96
C VAL A 55 3.43 5.76 9.35
N GLY A 56 3.84 4.50 9.27
CA GLY A 56 5.01 4.10 8.51
C GLY A 56 4.67 3.99 7.04
N GLU A 57 5.62 4.37 6.18
CA GLU A 57 5.48 4.37 4.72
C GLU A 57 6.68 3.68 4.08
N VAL A 58 6.40 2.79 3.12
CA VAL A 58 7.42 2.11 2.31
C VAL A 58 7.11 2.37 0.85
N HIS A 59 8.10 2.91 0.13
CA HIS A 59 8.05 3.07 -1.31
C HIS A 59 8.72 1.89 -1.99
N ALA A 60 8.05 1.32 -2.99
CA ALA A 60 8.54 0.19 -3.75
C ALA A 60 8.46 0.50 -5.25
N GLY A 61 9.39 -0.07 -6.04
CA GLY A 61 9.38 0.02 -7.50
C GLY A 61 8.18 -0.72 -8.11
N GLY A 62 7.86 -0.44 -9.37
CA GLY A 62 6.72 -1.09 -10.06
C GLY A 62 6.90 -2.60 -10.24
N ASP A 63 8.15 -3.07 -10.25
CA ASP A 63 8.57 -4.47 -10.31
C ASP A 63 8.60 -5.17 -8.95
N VAL A 64 8.41 -4.41 -7.86
CA VAL A 64 8.47 -4.94 -6.49
C VAL A 64 7.06 -5.28 -5.99
N THR A 65 6.90 -6.53 -5.58
CA THR A 65 5.63 -7.09 -5.10
C THR A 65 5.67 -7.56 -3.66
N ASN A 66 6.78 -7.35 -2.96
CA ASN A 66 6.93 -7.71 -1.56
C ASN A 66 7.95 -6.81 -0.85
N VAL A 67 7.73 -6.56 0.44
CA VAL A 67 8.65 -5.82 1.30
C VAL A 67 8.76 -6.47 2.67
N LEU A 68 9.93 -6.33 3.28
CA LEU A 68 10.15 -6.63 4.69
C LEU A 68 9.95 -5.35 5.51
N LEU A 69 9.04 -5.42 6.46
CA LEU A 69 8.87 -4.40 7.50
C LEU A 69 9.70 -4.80 8.70
N GLU A 70 10.51 -3.87 9.18
CA GLU A 70 11.42 -4.05 10.32
C GLU A 70 11.12 -3.03 11.41
N ASN A 71 11.64 -3.27 12.61
CA ASN A 71 11.48 -2.39 13.78
C ASN A 71 10.01 -2.14 14.17
N LEU A 72 9.16 -3.16 13.97
CA LEU A 72 7.78 -3.13 14.44
C LEU A 72 7.74 -3.29 15.97
N ILE A 73 6.67 -2.78 16.57
CA ILE A 73 6.45 -2.83 18.01
C ILE A 73 5.90 -4.24 18.36
N PRO A 74 6.53 -4.96 19.31
CA PRO A 74 6.02 -6.25 19.77
C PRO A 74 4.60 -6.18 20.32
N ASN A 75 3.85 -7.27 20.17
CA ASN A 75 2.46 -7.40 20.65
C ASN A 75 1.52 -6.30 20.12
N THR A 76 1.81 -5.79 18.92
CA THR A 76 1.05 -4.71 18.28
C THR A 76 0.45 -5.22 16.96
N ALA A 77 -0.86 -5.05 16.82
CA ALA A 77 -1.57 -5.32 15.58
C ALA A 77 -1.44 -4.13 14.64
N TYR A 78 -1.14 -4.40 13.37
CA TYR A 78 -0.96 -3.39 12.33
C TYR A 78 -2.04 -3.51 11.26
N ALA A 79 -2.51 -2.36 10.77
CA ALA A 79 -3.29 -2.28 9.55
C ALA A 79 -2.41 -1.80 8.40
N PHE A 80 -2.60 -2.42 7.24
CA PHE A 80 -1.85 -2.16 6.02
C PHE A 80 -2.75 -1.54 4.95
N ARG A 81 -2.21 -0.59 4.19
CA ARG A 81 -2.85 -0.01 3.00
C ARG A 81 -1.83 0.09 1.88
N LEU A 82 -2.15 -0.49 0.73
CA LEU A 82 -1.31 -0.42 -0.46
C LEU A 82 -1.91 0.57 -1.45
N TYR A 83 -1.08 1.47 -1.97
CA TYR A 83 -1.40 2.36 -3.07
C TYR A 83 -0.56 1.98 -4.28
N VAL A 84 -1.22 1.89 -5.44
CA VAL A 84 -0.55 1.62 -6.72
C VAL A 84 -0.29 2.96 -7.40
N LEU A 85 0.96 3.25 -7.71
CA LEU A 85 1.35 4.41 -8.51
C LEU A 85 1.32 4.02 -9.98
N ARG A 86 0.66 4.81 -10.83
CA ARG A 86 0.62 4.63 -12.28
C ARG A 86 1.00 5.95 -12.98
N ARG A 87 1.57 5.87 -14.18
CA ARG A 87 2.03 7.05 -14.95
C ARG A 87 0.91 7.77 -15.69
N GLU A 88 -0.19 8.06 -15.02
CA GLU A 88 -1.33 8.71 -15.66
C GLU A 88 -1.71 9.98 -14.92
N ASP A 89 -0.84 11.01 -15.08
CA ASP A 89 -1.16 12.43 -14.82
C ASP A 89 -0.14 13.41 -15.45
N ALA A 90 0.45 13.08 -16.61
CA ALA A 90 0.97 14.13 -17.49
C ALA A 90 -0.20 14.63 -18.35
N ILE A 91 -1.10 15.42 -17.75
CA ILE A 91 -2.09 16.17 -18.53
C ILE A 91 -1.27 17.13 -19.39
N GLN A 92 -1.17 16.84 -20.69
CA GLN A 92 -0.62 17.77 -21.66
C GLN A 92 -1.44 19.06 -21.56
N ARG A 93 -0.89 20.11 -20.93
CA ARG A 93 -1.51 21.44 -20.96
C ARG A 93 -1.32 21.99 -22.37
N LEU A 94 -2.26 21.66 -23.26
CA LEU A 94 -2.36 22.29 -24.57
C LEU A 94 -2.91 23.70 -24.36
N GLU A 95 -2.03 24.69 -24.23
CA GLU A 95 -2.41 26.10 -24.35
C GLU A 95 -2.32 26.50 -25.82
N GLY A 96 -3.44 27.00 -26.36
CA GLY A 96 -3.50 27.56 -27.70
C GLY A 96 -4.17 28.94 -27.66
N THR A 97 -3.50 29.94 -28.22
CA THR A 97 -4.10 31.26 -28.51
C THR A 97 -4.03 31.51 -30.00
N GLY A 98 -5.16 31.87 -30.60
CA GLY A 98 -5.27 32.25 -32.02
C GLY A 98 -5.93 33.62 -32.17
N VAL A 99 -5.39 34.44 -33.09
CA VAL A 99 -6.00 35.72 -33.50
C VAL A 99 -6.15 35.68 -35.01
N THR A 100 -7.37 35.83 -35.53
CA THR A 100 -7.63 36.02 -36.95
C THR A 100 -7.47 37.49 -37.32
N ARG A 101 -6.68 37.79 -38.34
CA ARG A 101 -6.46 39.17 -38.82
C ARG A 101 -7.18 39.38 -40.16
N ALA A 102 -7.82 40.53 -40.29
CA ALA A 102 -8.35 41.08 -41.55
C ALA A 102 -7.28 41.88 -42.29
#